data_AF-A0A538RPR7-F1
#
_entry.id   AF-A0A538RPR7-F1
#
_cell.length_a   1.000
_cell.length_b   1.000
_cell.length_c   1.000
_cell.angle_alpha   90.00
_cell.angle_beta   90.00
_cell.angle_gamma   90.00
#
_symmetry.space_group_name_H-M   'P 1'
#
loop_
_entity.id
_entity.type
_entity.pdbx_description
1 polymer ?
#
loop_
_entity_poly.entity_id
_entity_poly.type
_entity_poly.pdbx_seq_one_letter_code
_entity_poly.pdbx_strand_id
1 'polypeptide(L)'
;MMTWPFAWPETLKLKGPLGWGLASMACFIVFLFLTFPYSPLQNRLLTELNRASGWEIRATDWSVGLPMTIEWHDVVLAGPTSGVIPVEAVRTTIGVFQALLGRLVIDCAIQLPGVAQAGAGRAMGSLTAASWSLQGPVVVKGHLQQMDLATVLKPYVSRGIVQGDFMHQWNNTQSAHDAIRGEGTVKVEIKDLAVERIAAGTSSIPSLTFGQIQAALACRDGACDVTELKGDGVDGSFTAQGRVTLRQPLLQQSLLDLTVTVVPGAGFARKAASLSLPPFQPGTPLTFKLVGPMMHAKVGL
;
A
#
# COMPACT_ATOMS: atom_id res chain seq x y z
N MET A 1 50.19 -51.89 -27.31
CA MET A 1 48.80 -51.48 -27.58
C MET A 1 47.92 -52.05 -26.47
N MET A 2 47.52 -51.24 -25.49
CA MET A 2 46.65 -51.62 -24.39
C MET A 2 45.35 -50.85 -24.56
N THR A 3 44.30 -51.52 -25.05
CA THR A 3 42.95 -50.95 -25.16
C THR A 3 42.23 -51.19 -23.84
N TRP A 4 42.03 -50.12 -23.08
CA TRP A 4 41.26 -50.14 -21.84
C TRP A 4 39.76 -50.20 -22.17
N PRO A 5 38.99 -51.23 -21.76
CA PRO A 5 37.56 -51.22 -21.95
C PRO A 5 36.94 -50.43 -20.79
N PHE A 6 36.73 -49.12 -20.97
CA PHE A 6 35.95 -48.32 -20.03
C PHE A 6 34.46 -48.59 -20.28
N ALA A 7 33.98 -49.74 -19.84
CA ALA A 7 32.56 -50.07 -19.87
C ALA A 7 31.84 -49.31 -18.73
N TRP A 8 31.19 -48.20 -19.09
CA TRP A 8 30.32 -47.48 -18.14
C TRP A 8 29.16 -48.39 -17.72
N PRO A 9 28.84 -48.50 -16.41
CA PRO A 9 27.72 -49.29 -15.94
C PRO A 9 26.40 -48.83 -16.58
N GLU A 10 25.56 -49.76 -17.03
CA GLU A 10 24.27 -49.51 -17.70
C GLU A 10 23.34 -48.54 -16.93
N THR A 11 23.48 -48.46 -15.61
CA THR A 11 22.73 -47.52 -14.74
C THR A 11 23.09 -46.04 -14.94
N LEU A 12 24.23 -45.74 -15.56
CA LEU A 12 24.68 -44.38 -15.89
C LEU A 12 24.23 -43.92 -17.29
N LYS A 13 23.81 -44.84 -18.18
CA LYS A 13 23.33 -44.47 -19.52
C LYS A 13 22.00 -43.71 -19.50
N LEU A 14 21.12 -44.02 -18.54
CA LEU A 14 19.87 -43.29 -18.34
C LEU A 14 20.05 -42.01 -17.48
N LYS A 15 21.06 -41.99 -16.60
CA LYS A 15 21.38 -40.84 -15.72
C LYS A 15 22.25 -39.78 -16.39
N GLY A 16 22.99 -40.14 -17.44
CA GLY A 16 23.83 -39.23 -18.22
C GLY A 16 23.06 -38.04 -18.81
N PRO A 17 22.06 -38.24 -19.67
CA PRO A 17 21.32 -37.12 -20.28
C PRO A 17 20.55 -36.29 -19.25
N LEU A 18 20.01 -36.92 -18.20
CA LEU A 18 19.33 -36.23 -17.11
C LEU A 18 20.30 -35.33 -16.32
N GLY A 19 21.50 -35.83 -16.03
CA GLY A 19 22.56 -35.09 -15.34
C GLY A 19 23.06 -33.89 -16.16
N TRP A 20 23.28 -34.07 -17.47
CA TRP A 20 23.65 -32.97 -18.37
C TRP A 20 22.53 -31.94 -18.53
N GLY A 21 21.26 -32.39 -18.57
CA GLY A 21 20.12 -31.49 -18.58
C GLY A 21 20.03 -30.63 -17.31
N LEU A 22 20.19 -31.25 -16.13
CA LEU A 22 20.22 -30.54 -14.85
C LEU A 22 21.42 -29.58 -14.75
N ALA A 23 22.61 -30.02 -15.17
CA ALA A 23 23.80 -29.17 -15.18
C ALA A 23 23.64 -27.98 -16.14
N SER A 24 23.10 -28.21 -17.34
CA SER A 24 22.84 -27.15 -18.32
C SER A 24 21.79 -26.16 -17.79
N MET A 25 20.73 -26.66 -17.14
CA MET A 25 19.72 -25.81 -16.51
C MET A 25 20.28 -25.01 -15.34
N ALA A 26 21.14 -25.61 -14.50
CA ALA A 26 21.82 -24.91 -13.42
C ALA A 26 22.76 -23.81 -13.96
N CYS A 27 23.58 -24.13 -14.97
CA CYS A 27 24.41 -23.14 -15.66
C CYS A 27 23.56 -22.03 -16.27
N PHE A 28 22.47 -22.35 -16.95
CA PHE A 28 21.55 -21.37 -17.53
C PHE A 28 21.01 -20.42 -16.44
N ILE A 29 20.56 -20.94 -15.29
CA ILE A 29 20.07 -20.12 -14.18
C ILE A 29 21.18 -19.22 -13.63
N VAL A 30 22.39 -19.74 -13.44
CA VAL A 30 23.53 -18.96 -12.95
C VAL A 30 23.91 -17.85 -13.93
N PHE A 31 24.02 -18.15 -15.22
CA PHE A 31 24.32 -17.14 -16.24
C PHE A 31 23.21 -16.12 -16.37
N LEU A 32 21.95 -16.54 -16.30
CA LEU A 32 20.82 -15.63 -16.29
C LEU A 32 20.93 -14.68 -15.10
N PHE A 33 21.21 -15.17 -13.89
CA PHE A 33 21.41 -14.34 -12.71
C PHE A 33 22.60 -13.38 -12.86
N LEU A 34 23.75 -13.86 -13.33
CA LEU A 34 24.97 -13.04 -13.45
C LEU A 34 24.90 -11.98 -14.56
N THR A 35 24.14 -12.24 -15.64
CA THR A 35 24.04 -11.35 -16.80
C THR A 35 22.78 -10.47 -16.78
N PHE A 36 21.89 -10.66 -15.81
CA PHE A 36 20.66 -9.89 -15.74
C PHE A 36 20.96 -8.39 -15.48
N PRO A 37 20.38 -7.48 -16.27
CA PRO A 37 20.67 -6.05 -16.16
C PRO A 37 19.91 -5.40 -14.98
N TYR A 38 20.34 -5.68 -13.74
CA TYR A 38 19.69 -5.16 -12.52
C TYR A 38 19.69 -3.63 -12.44
N SER A 39 20.80 -2.98 -12.78
CA SER A 39 20.92 -1.52 -12.67
C SER A 39 19.99 -0.76 -13.62
N PRO A 40 19.93 -1.07 -14.94
CA PRO A 40 18.95 -0.45 -15.84
C PRO A 40 17.51 -0.70 -15.39
N LEU A 41 17.22 -1.88 -14.86
CA LEU A 41 15.89 -2.23 -14.41
C LEU A 41 15.49 -1.43 -13.16
N GLN A 42 16.38 -1.30 -12.19
CA GLN A 42 16.16 -0.50 -10.98
C GLN A 42 15.90 0.97 -11.33
N ASN A 43 16.70 1.57 -12.22
CA ASN A 43 16.49 2.95 -12.68
C ASN A 43 15.14 3.11 -13.39
N ARG A 44 14.76 2.13 -14.22
CA ARG A 44 13.46 2.15 -14.91
C ARG A 44 12.30 2.05 -13.93
N LEU A 45 12.38 1.16 -12.94
CA LEU A 45 11.34 1.00 -11.92
C LEU A 45 11.15 2.29 -11.12
N LEU A 46 12.24 2.91 -10.63
CA LEU A 46 12.15 4.16 -9.89
C LEU A 46 11.60 5.30 -10.75
N THR A 47 12.04 5.39 -12.01
CA THR A 47 11.55 6.42 -12.94
C THR A 47 10.05 6.28 -13.21
N GLU A 48 9.58 5.05 -13.46
CA GLU A 48 8.16 4.79 -13.71
C GLU A 48 7.31 4.98 -12.44
N LEU A 49 7.81 4.55 -11.29
CA LEU A 49 7.15 4.78 -10.00
C LEU A 49 7.01 6.28 -9.71
N ASN A 50 8.07 7.06 -9.89
CA ASN A 50 8.05 8.51 -9.68
C ASN A 50 7.07 9.19 -10.64
N ARG A 51 7.09 8.79 -11.93
CA ARG A 51 6.18 9.33 -12.95
C ARG A 51 4.72 8.99 -12.67
N ALA A 52 4.42 7.76 -12.28
CA ALA A 52 3.05 7.27 -12.13
C ALA A 52 2.41 7.68 -10.80
N SER A 53 3.18 7.71 -9.71
CA SER A 53 2.67 8.04 -8.37
C SER A 53 2.67 9.54 -8.08
N GLY A 54 3.54 10.31 -8.74
CA GLY A 54 3.82 11.70 -8.37
C GLY A 54 4.57 11.84 -7.04
N TRP A 55 5.06 10.73 -6.48
CA TRP A 55 5.95 10.71 -5.31
C TRP A 55 7.39 10.68 -5.79
N GLU A 56 8.28 11.30 -5.03
CA GLU A 56 9.70 11.18 -5.25
C GLU A 56 10.26 10.08 -4.33
N ILE A 57 10.64 8.96 -4.95
CA ILE A 57 11.28 7.83 -4.28
C ILE A 57 12.78 7.95 -4.47
N ARG A 58 13.52 8.06 -3.36
CA ARG A 58 14.99 8.04 -3.33
C ARG A 58 15.45 6.88 -2.46
N ALA A 59 16.39 6.08 -2.96
CA ALA A 59 17.05 5.03 -2.18
C ALA A 59 18.50 5.45 -1.94
N THR A 60 19.00 5.25 -0.73
CA THR A 60 20.41 5.54 -0.41
C THR A 60 21.31 4.48 -1.03
N ASP A 61 20.95 3.21 -0.83
CA ASP A 61 21.67 2.06 -1.34
C ASP A 61 20.72 1.01 -1.93
N TRP A 62 21.25 0.11 -2.75
CA TRP A 62 20.52 -1.03 -3.27
C TRP A 62 21.41 -2.26 -3.41
N SER A 63 20.81 -3.44 -3.29
CA SER A 63 21.49 -4.73 -3.46
C SER A 63 20.63 -5.70 -4.28
N VAL A 64 21.28 -6.78 -4.75
CA VAL A 64 20.60 -7.89 -5.43
C VAL A 64 20.46 -9.05 -4.45
N GLY A 65 19.22 -9.47 -4.22
CA GLY A 65 18.86 -10.63 -3.42
C GLY A 65 18.50 -11.85 -4.27
N LEU A 66 18.56 -13.03 -3.67
CA LEU A 66 18.18 -14.29 -4.32
C LEU A 66 16.65 -14.54 -4.28
N PRO A 67 16.07 -15.17 -5.33
CA PRO A 67 16.72 -15.56 -6.59
C PRO A 67 16.84 -14.41 -7.60
N MET A 68 15.94 -13.42 -7.59
CA MET A 68 15.95 -12.26 -8.50
C MET A 68 15.20 -11.09 -7.83
N THR A 69 15.74 -10.64 -6.72
CA THR A 69 15.17 -9.57 -5.90
C THR A 69 16.07 -8.34 -6.00
N ILE A 70 15.46 -7.16 -6.10
CA ILE A 70 16.13 -5.87 -5.87
C ILE A 70 15.71 -5.40 -4.49
N GLU A 71 16.66 -5.08 -3.64
CA GLU A 71 16.40 -4.59 -2.28
C GLU A 71 16.98 -3.19 -2.14
N TRP A 72 16.12 -2.22 -1.92
CA TRP A 72 16.48 -0.84 -1.62
C TRP A 72 16.53 -0.63 -0.12
N HIS A 73 17.59 0.01 0.37
CA HIS A 73 17.79 0.32 1.78
C HIS A 73 17.73 1.83 1.99
N ASP A 74 17.21 2.22 3.15
CA ASP A 74 17.08 3.62 3.55
C ASP A 74 16.36 4.45 2.48
N VAL A 75 15.15 4.00 2.15
CA VAL A 75 14.30 4.61 1.14
C VAL A 75 13.56 5.79 1.74
N VAL A 76 13.58 6.90 1.02
CA VAL A 76 12.89 8.11 1.38
C VAL A 76 11.77 8.33 0.38
N LEU A 77 10.54 8.33 0.89
CA LEU A 77 9.33 8.62 0.13
C LEU A 77 8.92 10.07 0.39
N ALA A 78 9.10 10.95 -0.60
CA ALA A 78 8.66 12.34 -0.50
C ALA A 78 7.39 12.54 -1.33
N GLY A 79 6.29 12.82 -0.63
CA GLY A 79 5.00 13.09 -1.26
C GLY A 79 4.75 14.59 -1.42
N PRO A 80 3.93 15.01 -2.40
CA PRO A 80 3.62 16.43 -2.64
C PRO A 80 2.84 17.09 -1.49
N THR A 81 2.27 16.30 -0.56
CA THR A 81 1.42 16.79 0.53
C THR A 81 1.66 16.11 1.89
N SER A 82 2.28 14.93 1.91
CA SER A 82 2.44 14.07 3.09
C SER A 82 3.82 14.16 3.75
N GLY A 83 4.66 15.12 3.34
CA GLY A 83 6.02 15.26 3.86
C GLY A 83 6.93 14.10 3.42
N VAL A 84 7.95 13.84 4.24
CA VAL A 84 8.98 12.83 3.99
C VAL A 84 8.73 11.63 4.89
N ILE A 85 8.48 10.46 4.30
CA ILE A 85 8.27 9.20 5.01
C ILE A 85 9.54 8.34 4.86
N PRO A 86 10.28 8.10 5.95
CA PRO A 86 11.42 7.20 5.93
C PRO A 86 10.93 5.75 5.90
N VAL A 87 11.58 4.94 5.07
CA VAL A 87 11.34 3.52 4.89
C VAL A 87 12.68 2.80 5.03
N GLU A 88 12.72 1.78 5.87
CA GLU A 88 13.97 1.07 6.19
C GLU A 88 14.43 0.22 5.01
N ALA A 89 13.50 -0.57 4.46
CA ALA A 89 13.79 -1.43 3.32
C ALA A 89 12.58 -1.56 2.39
N VAL A 90 12.85 -1.59 1.08
CA VAL A 90 11.87 -1.95 0.05
C VAL A 90 12.46 -3.09 -0.77
N ARG A 91 11.83 -4.26 -0.65
CA ARG A 91 12.22 -5.46 -1.36
C ARG A 91 11.28 -5.69 -2.54
N THR A 92 11.80 -5.71 -3.74
CA THR A 92 11.03 -5.96 -4.97
C THR A 92 11.54 -7.21 -5.67
N THR A 93 10.65 -8.18 -5.85
CA THR A 93 10.92 -9.43 -6.55
C THR A 93 10.22 -9.40 -7.90
N ILE A 94 10.95 -9.78 -8.95
CA ILE A 94 10.45 -9.73 -10.32
C ILE A 94 10.26 -11.17 -10.80
N GLY A 95 9.06 -11.45 -11.27
CA GLY A 95 8.73 -12.73 -11.88
C GLY A 95 9.37 -12.87 -13.27
N VAL A 96 10.68 -13.17 -13.34
CA VAL A 96 11.39 -13.25 -14.63
C VAL A 96 10.87 -14.40 -15.50
N PHE A 97 10.49 -15.53 -14.91
CA PHE A 97 9.87 -16.62 -15.65
C PHE A 97 8.52 -16.20 -16.26
N GLN A 98 7.71 -15.44 -15.51
CA GLN A 98 6.48 -14.86 -16.00
C GLN A 98 6.76 -13.83 -17.10
N ALA A 99 7.81 -13.03 -16.95
CA ALA A 99 8.23 -12.03 -17.94
C ALA A 99 8.65 -12.69 -19.27
N LEU A 100 9.33 -13.84 -19.22
CA LEU A 100 9.65 -14.66 -20.41
C LEU A 100 8.39 -15.19 -21.11
N LEU A 101 7.31 -15.44 -20.35
CA LEU A 101 5.99 -15.82 -20.86
C LEU A 101 5.12 -14.60 -21.27
N GLY A 102 5.71 -13.40 -21.30
CA GLY A 102 5.03 -12.16 -21.69
C GLY A 102 4.18 -11.51 -20.60
N ARG A 103 4.24 -11.96 -19.34
CA ARG A 103 3.48 -11.40 -18.21
C ARG A 103 4.40 -10.71 -17.21
N LEU A 104 4.09 -9.49 -16.81
CA LEU A 104 4.86 -8.79 -15.79
C LEU A 104 4.25 -9.04 -14.41
N VAL A 105 5.03 -9.61 -13.50
CA VAL A 105 4.65 -9.78 -12.09
C VAL A 105 5.75 -9.15 -11.24
N ILE A 106 5.35 -8.21 -10.38
CA ILE A 106 6.24 -7.49 -9.46
C ILE A 106 5.65 -7.63 -8.07
N ASP A 107 6.38 -8.31 -7.18
CA ASP A 107 6.03 -8.41 -5.76
C ASP A 107 6.90 -7.44 -4.96
N CYS A 108 6.28 -6.54 -4.21
CA CYS A 108 6.94 -5.54 -3.37
C CYS A 108 6.65 -5.81 -1.90
N ALA A 109 7.66 -5.72 -1.04
CA ALA A 109 7.52 -5.71 0.40
C ALA A 109 8.23 -4.48 0.95
N ILE A 110 7.52 -3.68 1.73
CA ILE A 110 7.97 -2.45 2.35
C ILE A 110 8.06 -2.70 3.84
N GLN A 111 9.18 -2.32 4.44
CA GLN A 111 9.42 -2.38 5.88
C GLN A 111 9.66 -0.97 6.42
N LEU A 112 8.84 -0.57 7.39
CA LEU A 112 8.97 0.73 8.07
C LEU A 112 9.99 0.64 9.21
N PRO A 113 10.72 1.74 9.48
CA PRO A 113 11.71 1.78 10.55
C PRO A 113 11.06 1.71 11.95
N GLY A 114 11.78 1.12 12.90
CA GLY A 114 11.48 1.23 14.34
C GLY A 114 10.50 0.20 14.90
N VAL A 115 10.14 -0.84 14.15
CA VAL A 115 9.26 -1.89 14.65
C VAL A 115 10.06 -3.06 15.23
N ALA A 116 10.12 -3.13 16.56
CA ALA A 116 10.92 -4.11 17.30
C ALA A 116 10.41 -5.56 17.21
N GLN A 117 9.17 -5.78 16.73
CA GLN A 117 8.58 -7.11 16.57
C GLN A 117 8.81 -7.65 15.16
N ALA A 118 9.41 -8.84 15.09
CA ALA A 118 9.56 -9.58 13.85
C ALA A 118 8.20 -9.83 13.18
N GLY A 119 7.93 -9.15 12.06
CA GLY A 119 6.70 -9.30 11.28
C GLY A 119 5.71 -8.14 11.37
N ALA A 120 5.90 -7.19 12.27
CA ALA A 120 5.10 -5.97 12.34
C ALA A 120 5.74 -4.85 11.47
N GLY A 121 4.95 -3.85 11.06
CA GLY A 121 5.44 -2.74 10.25
C GLY A 121 5.67 -3.07 8.77
N ARG A 122 5.01 -4.10 8.25
CA ARG A 122 5.22 -4.58 6.88
C ARG A 122 4.02 -4.26 5.99
N ALA A 123 4.29 -3.80 4.77
CA ALA A 123 3.29 -3.72 3.71
C ALA A 123 3.78 -4.57 2.56
N MET A 124 2.96 -5.52 2.13
CA MET A 124 3.22 -6.35 0.96
C MET A 124 2.27 -5.93 -0.15
N GLY A 125 2.76 -5.93 -1.39
CA GLY A 125 1.98 -5.60 -2.56
C GLY A 125 2.41 -6.46 -3.72
N SER A 126 1.49 -6.81 -4.61
CA SER A 126 1.80 -7.45 -5.88
C SER A 126 1.12 -6.69 -7.01
N LEU A 127 1.88 -6.43 -8.06
CA LEU A 127 1.44 -5.82 -9.29
C LEU A 127 1.58 -6.85 -10.41
N THR A 128 0.46 -7.16 -11.04
CA THR A 128 0.40 -8.04 -12.21
C THR A 128 -0.10 -7.24 -13.40
N ALA A 129 0.67 -7.25 -14.49
CA ALA A 129 0.32 -6.58 -15.74
C ALA A 129 0.51 -7.51 -16.93
N ALA A 130 -0.32 -7.30 -17.95
CA ALA A 130 -0.24 -8.07 -19.20
C ALA A 130 1.02 -7.76 -20.04
N SER A 131 1.72 -6.66 -19.76
CA SER A 131 2.89 -6.24 -20.53
C SER A 131 3.81 -5.28 -19.76
N TRP A 132 5.04 -5.11 -20.25
CA TRP A 132 6.02 -4.14 -19.74
C TRP A 132 5.67 -2.67 -20.02
N SER A 133 4.79 -2.41 -20.99
CA SER A 133 4.25 -1.07 -21.24
C SER A 133 3.10 -0.72 -20.29
N LEU A 134 2.72 -1.63 -19.38
CA LEU A 134 1.54 -1.55 -18.53
C LEU A 134 0.25 -1.31 -19.32
N GLN A 135 0.23 -1.62 -20.63
CA GLN A 135 -0.96 -1.54 -21.46
C GLN A 135 -1.82 -2.79 -21.24
N GLY A 136 -3.13 -2.60 -21.16
CA GLY A 136 -4.09 -3.66 -20.90
C GLY A 136 -4.44 -3.81 -19.41
N PRO A 137 -4.89 -5.00 -18.98
CA PRO A 137 -5.33 -5.21 -17.61
C PRO A 137 -4.14 -5.17 -16.65
N VAL A 138 -4.27 -4.36 -15.61
CA VAL A 138 -3.35 -4.26 -14.49
C VAL A 138 -4.12 -4.57 -13.21
N VAL A 139 -3.57 -5.46 -12.39
CA VAL A 139 -4.09 -5.83 -11.08
C VAL A 139 -3.05 -5.50 -10.04
N VAL A 140 -3.43 -4.72 -9.05
CA VAL A 140 -2.65 -4.45 -7.85
C VAL A 140 -3.36 -5.06 -6.67
N LYS A 141 -2.63 -5.83 -5.87
CA LYS A 141 -3.07 -6.33 -4.57
C LYS A 141 -2.09 -5.86 -3.52
N GLY A 142 -2.55 -5.71 -2.29
CA GLY A 142 -1.63 -5.53 -1.18
C GLY A 142 -2.28 -5.81 0.15
N HIS A 143 -1.40 -6.01 1.12
CA HIS A 143 -1.69 -6.38 2.49
C HIS A 143 -0.84 -5.52 3.42
N LEU A 144 -1.49 -4.83 4.34
CA LEU A 144 -0.87 -4.05 5.40
C LEU A 144 -0.89 -4.89 6.67
N GLN A 145 0.28 -5.15 7.25
CA GLN A 145 0.44 -5.94 8.45
C GLN A 145 1.00 -5.07 9.57
N GLN A 146 0.12 -4.67 10.49
CA GLN A 146 0.45 -3.95 11.72
C GLN A 146 1.37 -2.74 11.48
N MET A 147 0.99 -1.86 10.55
CA MET A 147 1.73 -0.63 10.30
C MET A 147 1.40 0.43 11.35
N ASP A 148 2.42 1.10 11.88
CA ASP A 148 2.23 2.23 12.78
C ASP A 148 1.88 3.50 11.99
N LEU A 149 0.66 4.01 12.15
CA LEU A 149 0.21 5.24 11.50
C LEU A 149 0.97 6.46 12.00
N ALA A 150 1.54 6.42 13.21
CA ALA A 150 2.31 7.54 13.75
C ALA A 150 3.64 7.75 13.01
N THR A 151 4.17 6.76 12.29
CA THR A 151 5.38 6.98 11.46
C THR A 151 5.05 7.67 10.13
N VAL A 152 3.83 7.49 9.63
CA VAL A 152 3.41 7.95 8.30
C VAL A 152 2.63 9.27 8.35
N LEU A 153 1.80 9.48 9.39
CA LEU A 153 0.84 10.58 9.47
C LEU A 153 1.17 11.61 10.55
N LYS A 154 2.44 11.72 10.96
CA LYS A 154 2.90 12.81 11.83
C LYS A 154 2.70 14.17 11.15
N PRO A 155 2.25 15.20 11.87
CA PRO A 155 2.00 15.25 13.32
C PRO A 155 0.53 15.00 13.73
N TYR A 156 -0.32 14.50 12.83
CA TYR A 156 -1.77 14.38 13.06
C TYR A 156 -2.18 13.11 13.79
N VAL A 157 -1.31 12.09 13.81
CA VAL A 157 -1.54 10.83 14.52
C VAL A 157 -0.38 10.58 15.47
N SER A 158 -0.68 10.34 16.74
CA SER A 158 0.34 10.02 17.76
C SER A 158 0.47 8.54 18.05
N ARG A 159 -0.60 7.77 17.82
CA ARG A 159 -0.60 6.30 17.87
C ARG A 159 -1.72 5.73 17.00
N GLY A 160 -1.51 4.51 16.50
CA GLY A 160 -2.53 3.73 15.82
C GLY A 160 -1.91 2.67 14.94
N ILE A 161 -2.41 1.45 15.02
CA ILE A 161 -1.90 0.32 14.23
C ILE A 161 -2.90 0.00 13.13
N VAL A 162 -2.49 0.10 11.87
CA VAL A 162 -3.31 -0.22 10.70
C VAL A 162 -2.97 -1.60 10.13
N GLN A 163 -4.01 -2.36 9.79
CA GLN A 163 -3.91 -3.61 9.06
C GLN A 163 -5.03 -3.69 8.02
N GLY A 164 -4.83 -4.41 6.93
CA GLY A 164 -5.87 -4.49 5.91
C GLY A 164 -5.40 -5.03 4.57
N ASP A 165 -6.34 -5.17 3.66
CA ASP A 165 -6.14 -5.67 2.31
C ASP A 165 -6.71 -4.68 1.31
N PHE A 166 -6.03 -4.53 0.18
CA PHE A 166 -6.56 -3.80 -0.95
C PHE A 166 -6.33 -4.59 -2.24
N MET A 167 -7.29 -4.51 -3.14
CA MET A 167 -7.20 -5.03 -4.49
C MET A 167 -7.80 -4.00 -5.43
N HIS A 168 -7.08 -3.67 -6.49
CA HIS A 168 -7.57 -2.79 -7.54
C HIS A 168 -7.17 -3.34 -8.91
N GLN A 169 -8.12 -3.36 -9.83
CA GLN A 169 -7.93 -3.80 -11.19
C GLN A 169 -8.44 -2.71 -12.13
N TRP A 170 -7.62 -2.32 -13.09
CA TRP A 170 -8.01 -1.37 -14.13
C TRP A 170 -7.48 -1.82 -15.48
N ASN A 171 -8.04 -1.24 -16.54
CA ASN A 171 -7.53 -1.42 -17.88
C ASN A 171 -6.85 -0.12 -18.33
N ASN A 172 -5.56 -0.19 -18.57
CA ASN A 172 -4.80 0.98 -19.00
C ASN A 172 -4.89 1.10 -20.53
N THR A 173 -5.89 1.84 -21.00
CA THR A 173 -6.06 2.24 -22.39
C THR A 173 -5.55 3.67 -22.60
N GLN A 174 -4.25 3.88 -22.42
CA GLN A 174 -3.41 4.96 -22.97
C GLN A 174 -3.87 6.45 -22.96
N SER A 175 -4.94 6.82 -22.26
CA SER A 175 -5.37 8.22 -22.10
C SER A 175 -4.94 8.76 -20.73
N ALA A 176 -3.88 9.55 -20.72
CA ALA A 176 -3.20 10.07 -19.52
C ALA A 176 -4.01 11.09 -18.67
N HIS A 177 -5.29 11.34 -18.99
CA HIS A 177 -6.09 12.42 -18.41
C HIS A 177 -7.48 12.00 -17.92
N ASP A 178 -7.83 10.72 -18.02
CA ASP A 178 -9.12 10.23 -17.52
C ASP A 178 -8.99 9.66 -16.11
N ALA A 179 -10.05 9.81 -15.31
CA ALA A 179 -10.17 9.20 -13.99
C ALA A 179 -9.77 7.72 -14.05
N ILE A 180 -9.11 7.22 -12.99
CA ILE A 180 -8.74 5.80 -12.90
C ILE A 180 -10.03 4.98 -12.86
N ARG A 181 -10.44 4.46 -14.02
CA ARG A 181 -11.60 3.59 -14.16
C ARG A 181 -11.14 2.16 -13.90
N GLY A 182 -11.53 1.65 -12.75
CA GLY A 182 -11.20 0.30 -12.34
C GLY A 182 -12.17 -0.20 -11.29
N GLU A 183 -12.12 -1.50 -11.06
CA GLU A 183 -12.84 -2.17 -9.99
C GLU A 183 -11.88 -2.49 -8.85
N GLY A 184 -12.34 -2.42 -7.61
CA GLY A 184 -11.48 -2.74 -6.48
C GLY A 184 -12.21 -2.83 -5.16
N THR A 185 -11.51 -3.37 -4.18
CA THR A 185 -11.95 -3.44 -2.80
C THR A 185 -10.82 -3.00 -1.89
N VAL A 186 -11.18 -2.27 -0.84
CA VAL A 186 -10.26 -1.85 0.22
C VAL A 186 -10.91 -2.24 1.53
N LYS A 187 -10.18 -2.93 2.40
CA LYS A 187 -10.62 -3.27 3.75
C LYS A 187 -9.49 -2.95 4.70
N VAL A 188 -9.74 -2.10 5.67
CA VAL A 188 -8.75 -1.60 6.61
C VAL A 188 -9.35 -1.60 8.00
N GLU A 189 -8.55 -2.06 8.96
CA GLU A 189 -8.82 -1.99 10.38
C GLU A 189 -7.70 -1.20 11.05
N ILE A 190 -8.07 -0.25 11.90
CA ILE A 190 -7.14 0.52 12.71
C ILE A 190 -7.44 0.26 14.18
N LYS A 191 -6.41 -0.07 14.96
CA LYS A 191 -6.50 -0.27 16.41
C LYS A 191 -5.80 0.87 17.15
N ASP A 192 -6.36 1.24 18.28
CA ASP A 192 -5.79 2.21 19.22
C ASP A 192 -5.39 3.57 18.59
N LEU A 193 -6.24 4.09 17.69
CA LEU A 193 -5.99 5.36 17.01
C LEU A 193 -6.10 6.53 17.99
N ALA A 194 -5.09 7.40 18.00
CA ALA A 194 -5.17 8.72 18.60
C ALA A 194 -4.86 9.79 17.54
N VAL A 195 -5.86 10.62 17.27
CA VAL A 195 -5.75 11.76 16.35
C VAL A 195 -5.48 13.02 17.16
N GLU A 196 -4.48 13.77 16.74
CA GLU A 196 -4.05 15.03 17.32
C GLU A 196 -4.16 16.16 16.31
N ARG A 197 -4.06 17.40 16.79
CA ARG A 197 -3.99 18.61 15.96
C ARG A 197 -5.15 18.73 14.96
N ILE A 198 -6.34 18.37 15.39
CA ILE A 198 -7.55 18.56 14.60
C ILE A 198 -7.86 20.05 14.60
N ALA A 199 -7.71 20.69 13.44
CA ALA A 199 -7.98 22.11 13.28
C ALA A 199 -9.50 22.35 13.19
N ALA A 200 -10.02 23.25 14.03
CA ALA A 200 -11.38 23.77 13.94
C ALA A 200 -11.37 25.29 14.03
N GLY A 201 -11.25 25.93 12.86
CA GLY A 201 -11.11 27.38 12.76
C GLY A 201 -9.84 27.88 13.45
N THR A 202 -9.98 28.79 14.41
CA THR A 202 -8.87 29.36 15.21
C THR A 202 -8.51 28.52 16.44
N SER A 203 -9.22 27.42 16.69
CA SER A 203 -9.04 26.56 17.86
C SER A 203 -8.55 25.16 17.47
N SER A 204 -7.76 24.54 18.35
CA SER A 204 -7.40 23.13 18.23
C SER A 204 -8.39 22.27 19.01
N ILE A 205 -9.02 21.30 18.34
CA ILE A 205 -9.84 20.31 19.04
C ILE A 205 -8.91 19.38 19.85
N PRO A 206 -9.28 18.98 21.07
CA PRO A 206 -8.56 18.01 21.88
C PRO A 206 -8.37 16.70 21.12
N SER A 207 -7.35 15.93 21.51
CA SER A 207 -7.10 14.64 20.86
C SER A 207 -8.31 13.72 20.94
N LEU A 208 -8.58 13.00 19.86
CA LEU A 208 -9.65 12.00 19.78
C LEU A 208 -9.04 10.61 19.77
N THR A 209 -9.63 9.71 20.55
CA THR A 209 -9.13 8.36 20.76
C THR A 209 -10.19 7.31 20.45
N PHE A 210 -9.82 6.39 19.56
CA PHE A 210 -10.65 5.28 19.11
C PHE A 210 -9.93 3.96 19.40
N GLY A 211 -10.64 3.01 20.01
CA GLY A 211 -10.09 1.67 20.24
C GLY A 211 -10.02 0.87 18.96
N GLN A 212 -11.03 1.01 18.10
CA GLN A 212 -11.09 0.30 16.83
C GLN A 212 -11.82 1.14 15.76
N ILE A 213 -11.30 1.13 14.54
CA ILE A 213 -11.93 1.69 13.35
C ILE A 213 -11.90 0.62 12.27
N GLN A 214 -13.02 0.42 11.58
CA GLN A 214 -13.17 -0.48 10.46
C GLN A 214 -13.65 0.33 9.25
N ALA A 215 -12.96 0.16 8.13
CA ALA A 215 -13.28 0.81 6.87
C ALA A 215 -13.27 -0.23 5.74
N ALA A 216 -14.33 -0.29 4.96
CA ALA A 216 -14.43 -1.06 3.74
C ALA A 216 -15.00 -0.19 2.62
N LEU A 217 -14.33 -0.24 1.47
CA LEU A 217 -14.74 0.46 0.25
C LEU A 217 -14.81 -0.51 -0.91
N ALA A 218 -15.80 -0.32 -1.78
CA ALA A 218 -15.92 -1.00 -3.06
C ALA A 218 -15.84 0.04 -4.17
N CYS A 219 -14.82 -0.06 -5.02
CA CYS A 219 -14.57 0.86 -6.12
C CYS A 219 -15.04 0.27 -7.45
N ARG A 220 -15.71 1.09 -8.26
CA ARG A 220 -16.09 0.79 -9.64
C ARG A 220 -16.09 2.09 -10.45
N ASP A 221 -15.49 2.04 -11.64
CA ASP A 221 -15.51 3.14 -12.62
C ASP A 221 -15.05 4.51 -12.08
N GLY A 222 -14.07 4.50 -11.16
CA GLY A 222 -13.52 5.73 -10.57
C GLY A 222 -14.35 6.31 -9.41
N ALA A 223 -15.36 5.61 -8.93
CA ALA A 223 -16.07 5.92 -7.70
C ALA A 223 -15.92 4.77 -6.70
N CYS A 224 -15.75 5.08 -5.42
CA CYS A 224 -15.71 4.12 -4.32
C CYS A 224 -16.88 4.34 -3.39
N ASP A 225 -17.76 3.36 -3.29
CA ASP A 225 -18.84 3.34 -2.31
C ASP A 225 -18.28 2.84 -0.97
N VAL A 226 -18.59 3.57 0.09
CA VAL A 226 -18.25 3.19 1.47
C VAL A 226 -19.25 2.13 1.92
N THR A 227 -18.82 0.88 1.96
CA THR A 227 -19.66 -0.25 2.38
C THR A 227 -19.65 -0.42 3.89
N GLU A 228 -18.55 -0.03 4.54
CA GLU A 228 -18.43 0.02 5.98
C GLU A 228 -17.49 1.15 6.37
N LEU A 229 -17.91 2.04 7.26
CA LEU A 229 -16.99 2.95 7.93
C LEU A 229 -17.56 3.19 9.32
N LYS A 230 -16.89 2.64 10.33
CA LYS A 230 -17.31 2.79 11.72
C LYS A 230 -16.10 2.82 12.64
N GLY A 231 -16.25 3.46 13.77
CA GLY A 231 -15.24 3.43 14.81
C GLY A 231 -15.84 3.62 16.17
N ASP A 232 -15.19 3.03 17.17
CA ASP A 232 -15.65 3.01 18.54
C ASP A 232 -14.48 3.31 19.48
N GLY A 233 -14.74 4.07 20.54
CA GLY A 233 -13.72 4.48 21.50
C GLY A 233 -14.29 5.18 22.72
N VAL A 234 -13.38 5.60 23.60
CA VAL A 234 -13.73 6.30 24.85
C VAL A 234 -14.32 7.68 24.60
N ASP A 235 -13.94 8.31 23.48
CA ASP A 235 -14.46 9.61 23.08
C ASP A 235 -15.80 9.51 22.34
N GLY A 236 -16.23 8.30 21.95
CA GLY A 236 -17.51 8.06 21.28
C GLY A 236 -17.40 7.03 20.17
N SER A 237 -18.49 6.91 19.43
CA SER A 237 -18.53 6.09 18.22
C SER A 237 -18.95 6.92 17.02
N PHE A 238 -18.62 6.44 15.83
CA PHE A 238 -19.11 7.02 14.58
C PHE A 238 -19.42 5.92 13.58
N THR A 239 -20.36 6.23 12.68
CA THR A 239 -20.63 5.47 11.46
C THR A 239 -20.68 6.44 10.30
N ALA A 240 -20.27 5.99 9.12
CA ALA A 240 -20.29 6.81 7.92
C ALA A 240 -20.66 5.97 6.70
N GLN A 241 -21.37 6.61 5.79
CA GLN A 241 -21.82 6.01 4.52
C GLN A 241 -21.75 7.07 3.43
N GLY A 242 -21.56 6.65 2.19
CA GLY A 242 -21.53 7.56 1.05
C GLY A 242 -20.53 7.12 -0.01
N ARG A 243 -19.99 8.08 -0.76
CA ARG A 243 -19.16 7.83 -1.93
C ARG A 243 -17.94 8.73 -1.96
N VAL A 244 -16.84 8.17 -2.45
CA VAL A 244 -15.60 8.88 -2.76
C VAL A 244 -15.36 8.80 -4.26
N THR A 245 -15.32 9.93 -4.95
CA THR A 245 -14.98 9.98 -6.39
C THR A 245 -13.48 10.16 -6.53
N LEU A 246 -12.80 9.17 -7.13
CA LEU A 246 -11.36 9.18 -7.34
C LEU A 246 -11.02 10.07 -8.55
N ARG A 247 -10.14 11.04 -8.35
CA ARG A 247 -9.58 11.87 -9.42
C ARG A 247 -8.07 11.90 -9.33
N GLN A 248 -7.38 12.00 -10.46
CA GLN A 248 -5.92 12.12 -10.47
C GLN A 248 -5.51 13.59 -10.30
N PRO A 249 -4.58 13.92 -9.39
CA PRO A 249 -3.91 13.05 -8.42
C PRO A 249 -4.81 12.68 -7.23
N LEU A 250 -4.76 11.39 -6.84
CA LEU A 250 -5.70 10.72 -5.93
C LEU A 250 -5.97 11.46 -4.61
N LEU A 251 -4.95 12.10 -4.03
CA LEU A 251 -5.09 12.75 -2.71
C LEU A 251 -5.66 14.17 -2.80
N GLN A 252 -5.39 14.93 -3.87
CA GLN A 252 -5.74 16.36 -3.92
C GLN A 252 -7.10 16.61 -4.56
N GLN A 253 -7.46 15.82 -5.58
CA GLN A 253 -8.65 16.09 -6.39
C GLN A 253 -9.81 15.14 -6.11
N SER A 254 -9.61 14.08 -5.32
CA SER A 254 -10.69 13.18 -4.97
C SER A 254 -11.75 13.89 -4.14
N LEU A 255 -13.01 13.68 -4.52
CA LEU A 255 -14.17 14.31 -3.91
C LEU A 255 -14.83 13.31 -2.97
N LEU A 256 -15.17 13.79 -1.80
CA LEU A 256 -15.81 13.05 -0.74
C LEU A 256 -17.25 13.55 -0.60
N ASP A 257 -18.20 12.63 -0.56
CA ASP A 257 -19.60 12.87 -0.22
C ASP A 257 -20.03 11.78 0.77
N LEU A 258 -19.86 12.07 2.07
CA LEU A 258 -20.16 11.15 3.15
C LEU A 258 -21.20 11.74 4.09
N THR A 259 -22.11 10.91 4.57
CA THR A 259 -22.95 11.17 5.72
C THR A 259 -22.31 10.49 6.92
N VAL A 260 -21.94 11.26 7.94
CA VAL A 260 -21.30 10.76 9.15
C VAL A 260 -22.24 10.96 10.33
N THR A 261 -22.52 9.89 11.04
CA THR A 261 -23.26 9.91 12.31
C THR A 261 -22.26 9.66 13.44
N VAL A 262 -22.17 10.59 14.38
CA VAL A 262 -21.28 10.52 15.55
C VAL A 262 -22.13 10.43 16.79
N VAL A 263 -21.78 9.53 17.71
CA VAL A 263 -22.37 9.40 19.03
C VAL A 263 -21.29 9.77 20.05
N PRO A 264 -21.35 10.96 20.66
CA PRO A 264 -20.36 11.41 21.62
C PRO A 264 -20.33 10.50 22.85
N GLY A 265 -19.13 10.07 23.23
CA GLY A 265 -18.87 9.31 24.45
C GLY A 265 -18.58 10.20 25.65
N ALA A 266 -18.44 9.58 26.82
CA ALA A 266 -18.09 10.28 28.06
C ALA A 266 -16.73 11.00 27.98
N GLY A 267 -15.77 10.44 27.23
CA GLY A 267 -14.45 11.05 27.00
C GLY A 267 -14.55 12.39 26.27
N PHE A 268 -15.36 12.46 25.21
CA PHE A 268 -15.54 13.69 24.44
C PHE A 268 -16.31 14.75 25.24
N ALA A 269 -17.37 14.37 25.97
CA ALA A 269 -18.14 15.32 26.76
C ALA A 269 -17.26 16.06 27.81
N ARG A 270 -16.32 15.36 28.44
CA ARG A 270 -15.34 15.96 29.36
C ARG A 270 -14.40 16.94 28.66
N LYS A 271 -13.97 16.60 27.44
CA LYS A 271 -13.09 17.44 26.61
C LYS A 271 -13.83 18.66 26.06
N ALA A 272 -15.05 18.50 25.57
CA ALA A 272 -15.88 19.56 25.00
C ALA A 272 -16.19 20.68 26.00
N ALA A 273 -16.30 20.36 27.30
CA ALA A 273 -16.44 21.37 28.36
C ALA A 273 -15.28 22.38 28.38
N SER A 274 -14.07 21.97 27.94
CA SER A 274 -12.91 22.87 27.84
C SER A 274 -12.92 23.76 26.59
N LEU A 275 -13.80 23.48 25.62
CA LEU A 275 -13.88 24.16 24.33
C LEU A 275 -15.00 25.20 24.26
N SER A 276 -15.69 25.47 25.36
CA SER A 276 -16.87 26.36 25.40
C SER A 276 -17.96 25.99 24.37
N LEU A 277 -17.98 24.73 23.92
CA LEU A 277 -19.02 24.21 23.04
C LEU A 277 -20.29 23.93 23.85
N PRO A 278 -21.48 24.04 23.24
CA PRO A 278 -22.72 23.65 23.91
C PRO A 278 -22.62 22.21 24.41
N PRO A 279 -23.21 21.90 25.58
CA PRO A 279 -23.09 20.59 26.18
C PRO A 279 -23.71 19.53 25.27
N PHE A 280 -22.86 18.70 24.68
CA PHE A 280 -23.30 17.50 23.98
C PHE A 280 -23.74 16.46 25.01
N GLN A 281 -24.99 16.02 24.94
CA GLN A 281 -25.45 14.92 25.77
C GLN A 281 -24.79 13.61 25.29
N PRO A 282 -24.06 12.89 26.17
CA PRO A 282 -23.48 11.61 25.79
C PRO A 282 -24.56 10.65 25.27
N GLY A 283 -24.27 9.95 24.18
CA GLY A 283 -25.21 9.00 23.58
C GLY A 283 -26.23 9.60 22.58
N THR A 284 -26.32 10.92 22.44
CA THR A 284 -27.19 11.53 21.42
C THR A 284 -26.48 11.52 20.05
N PRO A 285 -27.03 10.84 19.03
CA PRO A 285 -26.42 10.82 17.70
C PRO A 285 -26.53 12.19 17.04
N LEU A 286 -25.45 12.59 16.39
CA LEU A 286 -25.35 13.79 15.57
C LEU A 286 -24.96 13.39 14.16
N THR A 287 -25.75 13.76 13.16
CA THR A 287 -25.49 13.43 11.77
C THR A 287 -25.08 14.68 11.01
N PHE A 288 -24.00 14.57 10.22
CA PHE A 288 -23.47 15.66 9.40
C PHE A 288 -23.10 15.14 8.02
N LYS A 289 -23.14 16.03 7.03
CA LYS A 289 -22.67 15.72 5.68
C LYS A 289 -21.25 16.26 5.50
N LEU A 290 -20.31 15.42 5.07
CA LEU A 290 -18.97 15.82 4.67
C LEU A 290 -18.92 15.86 3.15
N VAL A 291 -18.70 17.06 2.60
CA VAL A 291 -18.62 17.26 1.15
C VAL A 291 -17.38 18.06 0.78
N GLY A 292 -16.74 17.67 -0.32
CA GLY A 292 -15.65 18.44 -0.95
C GLY A 292 -14.39 17.62 -1.19
N PRO A 293 -13.26 18.28 -1.51
CA PRO A 293 -11.98 17.60 -1.70
C PRO A 293 -11.54 16.91 -0.41
N MET A 294 -10.95 15.71 -0.49
CA MET A 294 -10.55 14.91 0.69
C MET A 294 -9.68 15.69 1.69
N MET A 295 -8.77 16.55 1.20
CA MET A 295 -7.89 17.37 2.03
C MET A 295 -8.57 18.62 2.63
N HIS A 296 -9.71 19.03 2.09
CA HIS A 296 -10.42 20.26 2.48
C HIS A 296 -11.91 20.00 2.67
N ALA A 297 -12.27 18.80 3.14
CA ALA A 297 -13.65 18.40 3.31
C ALA A 297 -14.34 19.36 4.28
N LYS A 298 -15.54 19.81 3.92
CA LYS A 298 -16.32 20.74 4.73
C LYS A 298 -17.52 20.01 5.32
N VAL A 299 -17.88 20.40 6.53
CA VAL A 299 -19.14 19.97 7.15
C VAL A 299 -20.26 20.80 6.54
N GLY A 300 -21.13 20.15 5.78
CA GLY A 300 -22.45 20.63 5.39
C GLY A 300 -23.48 20.20 6.42
N LEU A 301 -24.36 21.13 6.77
CA LEU A 301 -25.60 20.87 7.52
C LEU A 301 -26.69 20.39 6.56
#